data_AF-A0A3M1VP99-F1
#
_entry.id   AF-A0A3M1VP99-F1
#
_cell.length_a   1.000
_cell.length_b   1.000
_cell.length_c   1.000
_cell.angle_alpha   90.00
_cell.angle_beta   90.00
_cell.angle_gamma   90.00
#
_symmetry.space_group_name_H-M   'P 1'
#
loop_
_entity.id
_entity.type
_entity.pdbx_description
1 polymer ?
#
loop_
_entity_poly.entity_id
_entity_poly.type
_entity_poly.pdbx_seq_one_letter_code
_entity_poly.pdbx_strand_id
1 'polypeptide(L)'
;MANWWRTGWEIPRAREVGGILLTGLGVLVAVALATYSPTDPSFFVSTPDRPSNWAGPLGAQTAALLYSGLGLAAWFVPLILFAAAARRIRGSGEGLSRSAAAGLALVGLSTTVLLTLVIGRISLGGAPLMAGGLLGSTLTGWLVAGLSRVGSAVVAGTLLLAGVALAARSSLADLTVT
;
A
#
# COMPACT_ATOMS: atom_id res chain seq x y z
N MET A 1 -38.25 27.51 -2.33
CA MET A 1 -37.94 27.23 -0.91
C MET A 1 -36.62 26.49 -0.85
N ALA A 2 -35.54 27.22 -0.54
CA ALA A 2 -34.20 26.65 -0.48
C ALA A 2 -33.94 26.05 0.91
N ASN A 3 -33.45 24.82 0.91
CA ASN A 3 -33.21 23.91 2.02
C ASN A 3 -31.82 24.16 2.62
N TRP A 4 -31.64 25.34 3.24
CA TRP A 4 -30.37 25.84 3.80
C TRP A 4 -29.87 25.11 5.05
N TRP A 5 -30.65 24.22 5.65
CA TRP A 5 -30.29 23.58 6.92
C TRP A 5 -29.46 22.30 6.79
N ARG A 6 -29.21 21.77 5.56
CA ARG A 6 -28.47 20.50 5.36
C ARG A 6 -26.98 20.63 5.03
N THR A 7 -26.44 21.81 4.75
CA THR A 7 -25.17 21.90 4.00
C THR A 7 -23.94 22.41 4.76
N GLY A 8 -24.06 22.80 6.03
CA GLY A 8 -22.90 23.32 6.80
C GLY A 8 -22.28 22.36 7.83
N TRP A 9 -23.09 21.51 8.48
CA TRP A 9 -22.66 20.77 9.69
C TRP A 9 -22.30 19.29 9.44
N GLU A 10 -22.78 18.68 8.36
CA GLU A 10 -22.56 17.24 8.10
C GLU A 10 -21.25 16.92 7.38
N ILE A 11 -20.80 17.80 6.48
CA ILE A 11 -19.62 17.59 5.63
C ILE A 11 -18.31 17.53 6.45
N PRO A 12 -18.07 18.40 7.45
CA PRO A 12 -16.86 18.31 8.28
C PRO A 12 -16.81 17.01 9.10
N ARG A 13 -17.93 16.64 9.74
CA ARG A 13 -18.02 15.44 10.57
C ARG A 13 -17.88 14.15 9.77
N ALA A 14 -18.49 14.07 8.59
CA ALA A 14 -18.34 12.90 7.71
C ALA A 14 -16.90 12.70 7.22
N ARG A 15 -16.15 13.80 7.03
CA ARG A 15 -14.72 13.75 6.67
C ARG A 15 -13.86 13.29 7.82
N GLU A 16 -14.10 13.81 9.03
CA GLU A 16 -13.43 13.38 10.26
C GLU A 16 -13.67 11.89 10.54
N VAL A 17 -14.93 11.46 10.53
CA VAL A 17 -15.30 10.05 10.72
C VAL A 17 -14.63 9.17 9.66
N GLY A 18 -14.69 9.56 8.38
CA GLY A 18 -14.02 8.82 7.31
C GLY A 18 -12.50 8.75 7.49
N GLY A 19 -11.87 9.80 8.03
CA GLY A 19 -10.44 9.83 8.33
C GLY A 19 -10.09 8.89 9.48
N ILE A 20 -10.87 8.91 10.55
CA ILE A 20 -10.71 8.02 11.71
C ILE A 20 -10.88 6.56 11.29
N LEU A 21 -11.88 6.25 10.47
CA LEU A 21 -12.09 4.90 9.93
C LEU A 21 -10.91 4.44 9.07
N LEU A 22 -10.37 5.31 8.21
CA LEU A 22 -9.18 5.00 7.42
C LEU A 22 -7.94 4.78 8.30
N THR A 23 -7.77 5.56 9.37
CA THR A 23 -6.70 5.34 10.36
C THR A 23 -6.87 3.99 11.02
N GLY A 24 -8.07 3.66 11.50
CA GLY A 24 -8.35 2.36 12.12
C GLY A 24 -8.07 1.19 11.17
N LEU A 25 -8.47 1.31 9.90
CA LEU A 25 -8.17 0.33 8.87
C LEU A 25 -6.65 0.20 8.62
N GLY A 26 -5.93 1.33 8.55
CA GLY A 26 -4.47 1.34 8.41
C GLY A 26 -3.78 0.64 9.57
N VAL A 27 -4.22 0.87 10.81
CA VAL A 27 -3.71 0.17 12.00
C VAL A 27 -4.00 -1.32 11.93
N LEU A 28 -5.23 -1.73 11.57
CA LEU A 28 -5.58 -3.15 11.44
C LEU A 28 -4.71 -3.87 10.40
N VAL A 29 -4.49 -3.24 9.23
CA VAL A 29 -3.61 -3.80 8.20
C VAL A 29 -2.15 -3.84 8.67
N ALA A 30 -1.66 -2.80 9.34
CA ALA A 30 -0.30 -2.77 9.88
C ALA A 30 -0.08 -3.86 10.94
N VAL A 31 -1.02 -4.03 11.87
CA VAL A 31 -1.01 -5.11 12.86
C VAL A 31 -1.02 -6.46 12.16
N ALA A 32 -1.91 -6.64 11.18
CA ALA A 32 -1.99 -7.88 10.41
C ALA A 32 -0.66 -8.24 9.73
N LEU A 33 0.03 -7.26 9.13
CA LEU A 33 1.34 -7.46 8.50
C LEU A 33 2.46 -7.68 9.51
N ALA A 34 2.42 -7.00 10.66
CA ALA A 34 3.41 -7.13 11.73
C ALA A 34 3.36 -8.51 12.39
N THR A 35 2.16 -9.04 12.60
CA THR A 35 1.92 -10.31 13.28
C THR A 35 1.60 -11.44 12.29
N TYR A 36 2.14 -11.36 11.08
CA TYR A 36 1.94 -12.40 10.07
C TYR A 36 2.72 -13.66 10.44
N SER A 37 2.03 -14.80 10.42
CA SER A 37 2.66 -16.11 10.46
C SER A 37 2.38 -16.88 9.16
N PRO A 38 3.41 -17.46 8.52
CA PRO A 38 3.22 -18.33 7.35
C PRO A 38 2.39 -19.60 7.64
N THR A 39 2.27 -19.99 8.91
CA THR A 39 1.49 -21.16 9.33
C THR A 39 0.04 -20.83 9.66
N ASP A 40 -0.36 -19.55 9.59
CA ASP A 40 -1.74 -19.17 9.87
C ASP A 40 -2.70 -19.70 8.79
N PRO A 41 -3.94 -20.07 9.16
CA PRO A 41 -4.98 -20.40 8.20
C PRO A 41 -5.16 -19.26 7.20
N SER A 42 -4.98 -19.57 5.93
CA SER A 42 -5.16 -18.62 4.86
C SER A 42 -5.63 -19.29 3.57
N PHE A 43 -5.95 -18.49 2.54
CA PHE A 43 -6.27 -18.98 1.20
C PHE A 43 -5.19 -19.88 0.60
N PHE A 44 -3.95 -19.79 1.09
CA PHE A 44 -2.81 -20.58 0.65
C PHE A 44 -2.45 -21.72 1.61
N VAL A 45 -3.01 -21.72 2.83
CA VAL A 45 -2.66 -22.64 3.90
C VAL A 45 -3.93 -23.13 4.60
N SER A 46 -4.30 -24.38 4.33
CA SER A 46 -5.41 -25.04 5.00
C SER A 46 -4.92 -25.74 6.27
N THR A 47 -5.21 -25.16 7.42
CA THR A 47 -4.91 -25.74 8.75
C THR A 47 -6.13 -25.64 9.68
N PRO A 48 -6.37 -26.63 10.56
CA PRO A 48 -7.44 -26.56 11.55
C PRO A 48 -7.11 -25.61 12.73
N ASP A 49 -5.87 -25.12 12.82
CA ASP A 49 -5.42 -24.28 13.92
C ASP A 49 -6.07 -22.90 13.91
N ARG A 50 -6.09 -22.23 15.06
CA ARG A 50 -6.53 -20.84 15.15
C ARG A 50 -5.45 -19.91 14.62
N PRO A 51 -5.79 -18.82 13.92
CA PRO A 51 -4.81 -17.85 13.45
C PRO A 51 -4.12 -17.18 14.64
N SER A 52 -2.79 -17.11 14.57
CA SER A 52 -1.94 -16.38 15.52
C SER A 52 -1.94 -14.87 15.28
N ASN A 53 -2.39 -14.43 14.09
CA ASN A 53 -2.52 -13.03 13.74
C ASN A 53 -3.41 -12.23 14.70
N TRP A 54 -2.90 -11.11 15.21
CA TRP A 54 -3.60 -10.30 16.21
C TRP A 54 -4.83 -9.56 15.65
N ALA A 55 -4.88 -9.32 14.34
CA ALA A 55 -6.07 -8.80 13.67
C ALA A 55 -7.10 -9.91 13.34
N GLY A 56 -6.88 -11.14 13.83
CA GLY A 56 -7.78 -12.28 13.68
C GLY A 56 -7.72 -12.95 12.29
N PRO A 57 -8.72 -13.79 11.95
CA PRO A 57 -8.74 -14.55 10.71
C PRO A 57 -8.67 -13.68 9.44
N LEU A 58 -9.39 -12.55 9.42
CA LEU A 58 -9.34 -11.62 8.30
C LEU A 58 -7.97 -10.92 8.19
N GLY A 59 -7.31 -10.67 9.32
CA GLY A 59 -5.94 -10.16 9.36
C GLY A 59 -4.94 -11.14 8.74
N ALA A 60 -4.99 -12.41 9.16
CA ALA A 60 -4.17 -13.48 8.60
C ALA A 60 -4.34 -13.59 7.07
N GLN A 61 -5.59 -13.57 6.60
CA GLN A 61 -5.92 -13.61 5.17
C GLN A 61 -5.37 -12.40 4.41
N THR A 62 -5.57 -11.20 4.96
CA THR A 62 -5.12 -9.95 4.36
C THR A 62 -3.61 -9.91 4.27
N ALA A 63 -2.92 -10.27 5.35
CA ALA A 63 -1.46 -10.30 5.39
C ALA A 63 -0.89 -11.34 4.42
N ALA A 64 -1.47 -12.54 4.35
CA ALA A 64 -1.06 -13.58 3.41
C ALA A 64 -1.19 -13.11 1.95
N LEU A 65 -2.32 -12.48 1.58
CA LEU A 65 -2.52 -11.94 0.23
C LEU A 65 -1.54 -10.81 -0.09
N LEU A 66 -1.33 -9.87 0.84
CA LEU A 66 -0.45 -8.73 0.63
C LEU A 66 1.02 -9.16 0.52
N TYR A 67 1.52 -10.03 1.42
CA TYR A 67 2.89 -10.54 1.33
C TYR A 67 3.10 -11.42 0.10
N SER A 68 2.12 -12.24 -0.28
CA SER A 68 2.23 -13.08 -1.48
C SER A 68 2.24 -12.24 -2.76
N GLY A 69 1.41 -11.20 -2.84
CA GLY A 69 1.32 -10.32 -4.01
C GLY A 69 2.46 -9.32 -4.11
N LEU A 70 2.73 -8.58 -3.02
CA LEU A 70 3.61 -7.40 -2.99
C LEU A 70 4.93 -7.64 -2.24
N GLY A 71 5.06 -8.74 -1.49
CA GLY A 71 6.21 -8.98 -0.63
C GLY A 71 6.33 -7.89 0.44
N LEU A 72 7.54 -7.41 0.68
CA LEU A 72 7.81 -6.34 1.64
C LEU A 72 7.18 -5.01 1.25
N ALA A 73 6.85 -4.79 -0.03
CA ALA A 73 6.12 -3.59 -0.45
C ALA A 73 4.67 -3.57 0.07
N ALA A 74 4.17 -4.66 0.66
CA ALA A 74 2.89 -4.69 1.36
C ALA A 74 2.75 -3.57 2.41
N TRP A 75 3.86 -3.15 3.04
CA TRP A 75 3.87 -2.07 4.01
C TRP A 75 3.53 -0.68 3.45
N PHE A 76 3.54 -0.50 2.12
CA PHE A 76 2.99 0.71 1.52
C PHE A 76 1.48 0.83 1.68
N VAL A 77 0.76 -0.29 1.81
CA VAL A 77 -0.71 -0.27 1.98
C VAL A 77 -1.13 0.48 3.24
N PRO A 78 -0.67 0.13 4.46
CA PRO A 78 -1.01 0.90 5.65
C PRO A 78 -0.50 2.35 5.58
N LEU A 79 0.68 2.60 4.99
CA LEU A 79 1.20 3.96 4.81
C LEU A 79 0.28 4.83 3.93
N ILE A 80 -0.23 4.28 2.82
CA ILE A 80 -1.17 4.96 1.93
C ILE A 80 -2.50 5.21 2.65
N LEU A 81 -2.98 4.26 3.46
CA LEU A 81 -4.18 4.43 4.27
C LEU A 81 -4.01 5.57 5.29
N PHE A 82 -2.87 5.64 5.97
CA PHE A 82 -2.56 6.74 6.90
C PHE A 82 -2.43 8.09 6.20
N ALA A 83 -1.77 8.14 5.04
CA ALA A 83 -1.67 9.36 4.25
C ALA A 83 -3.05 9.84 3.78
N ALA A 84 -3.91 8.93 3.33
CA ALA A 84 -5.29 9.22 2.93
C ALA A 84 -6.12 9.70 4.12
N ALA A 85 -5.99 9.06 5.29
CA ALA A 85 -6.64 9.48 6.53
C ALA A 85 -6.23 10.91 6.93
N ALA A 86 -4.93 11.19 6.95
CA ALA A 86 -4.38 12.48 7.35
C ALA A 86 -4.82 13.61 6.40
N ARG A 87 -4.92 13.34 5.09
CA ARG A 87 -5.50 14.29 4.13
C ARG A 87 -6.97 14.56 4.41
N ARG A 88 -7.74 13.51 4.64
CA ARG A 88 -9.19 13.63 4.86
C ARG A 88 -9.52 14.45 6.12
N ILE A 89 -8.73 14.26 7.19
CA ILE A 89 -8.84 14.99 8.46
C ILE A 89 -8.41 16.46 8.29
N ARG A 90 -7.34 16.73 7.54
CA ARG A 90 -6.82 18.10 7.31
C ARG A 90 -7.71 19.01 6.47
N GLY A 91 -8.82 18.51 5.94
CA GLY A 91 -9.75 19.37 5.24
C GLY A 91 -9.32 19.72 3.80
N SER A 92 -8.26 19.13 3.24
CA SER A 92 -7.91 19.26 1.81
C SER A 92 -9.11 18.82 0.96
N GLY A 93 -9.80 19.79 0.33
CA GLY A 93 -11.14 19.66 -0.25
C GLY A 93 -11.29 18.65 -1.38
N GLU A 94 -10.17 18.16 -1.91
CA GLU A 94 -10.14 17.24 -3.03
C GLU A 94 -9.68 15.84 -2.61
N GLY A 95 -10.31 14.81 -3.21
CA GLY A 95 -9.84 13.43 -3.12
C GLY A 95 -8.41 13.30 -3.64
N LEU A 96 -7.79 12.13 -3.44
CA LEU A 96 -6.46 11.85 -3.97
C LEU A 96 -6.46 12.14 -5.49
N SER A 97 -5.69 13.15 -5.93
CA SER A 97 -5.62 13.50 -7.36
C SER A 97 -5.24 12.25 -8.17
N ARG A 98 -5.78 12.10 -9.38
CA ARG A 98 -5.42 10.97 -10.26
C ARG A 98 -3.90 10.86 -10.46
N SER A 99 -3.22 12.00 -10.48
CA SER A 99 -1.76 12.09 -10.53
C SER A 99 -1.09 11.53 -9.27
N ALA A 100 -1.57 11.90 -8.08
CA ALA A 100 -1.10 11.38 -6.80
C ALA A 100 -1.27 9.86 -6.70
N ALA A 101 -2.44 9.36 -7.10
CA ALA A 101 -2.74 7.94 -7.13
C ALA A 101 -1.82 7.18 -8.08
N ALA A 102 -1.62 7.70 -9.30
CA ALA A 102 -0.68 7.13 -10.27
C ALA A 102 0.76 7.15 -9.75
N GLY A 103 1.18 8.23 -9.10
CA GLY A 103 2.51 8.36 -8.49
C GLY A 103 2.75 7.32 -7.40
N LEU A 104 1.80 7.15 -6.49
CA LEU A 104 1.87 6.13 -5.43
C LEU A 104 1.88 4.70 -6.01
N ALA A 105 1.07 4.43 -7.05
CA ALA A 105 1.08 3.15 -7.73
C ALA A 105 2.44 2.86 -8.40
N LEU A 106 3.02 3.86 -9.08
CA LEU A 106 4.36 3.77 -9.67
C LEU A 106 5.43 3.49 -8.62
N VAL A 107 5.37 4.18 -7.47
CA VAL A 107 6.29 3.95 -6.35
C VAL A 107 6.17 2.52 -5.83
N GLY A 108 4.95 2.05 -5.60
CA GLY A 108 4.69 0.68 -5.13
C GLY A 108 5.23 -0.38 -6.09
N LEU A 109 4.88 -0.28 -7.39
CA LEU A 109 5.31 -1.22 -8.43
C LEU A 109 6.83 -1.20 -8.64
N SER A 110 7.44 -0.01 -8.63
CA SER A 110 8.89 0.09 -8.78
C SER A 110 9.61 -0.51 -7.58
N THR A 111 9.04 -0.35 -6.38
CA THR A 111 9.62 -0.91 -5.15
C THR A 111 9.54 -2.44 -5.13
N THR A 112 8.44 -3.06 -5.59
CA THR A 112 8.36 -4.53 -5.68
C THR A 112 9.43 -5.10 -6.62
N VAL A 113 9.70 -4.45 -7.75
CA VAL A 113 10.76 -4.82 -8.69
C VAL A 113 12.14 -4.66 -8.06
N LEU A 114 12.43 -3.52 -7.44
CA LEU A 114 13.72 -3.27 -6.80
C LEU A 114 14.00 -4.25 -5.64
N LEU A 115 12.99 -4.53 -4.80
CA LEU A 115 13.11 -5.53 -3.73
C LEU A 115 13.42 -6.92 -4.29
N THR A 116 12.80 -7.31 -5.40
CA THR A 116 13.12 -8.57 -6.08
C THR A 116 14.55 -8.59 -6.62
N LEU A 117 15.00 -7.49 -7.25
CA LEU A 117 16.33 -7.41 -7.85
C LEU A 117 17.44 -7.41 -6.81
N VAL A 118 17.27 -6.69 -5.70
CA VAL A 118 18.30 -6.48 -4.67
C VAL A 118 18.29 -7.60 -3.64
N ILE A 119 17.12 -7.97 -3.12
CA ILE A 119 16.99 -8.92 -2.01
C ILE A 119 16.63 -10.31 -2.52
N GLY A 120 15.70 -10.40 -3.48
CA GLY A 120 15.23 -11.67 -4.03
C GLY A 120 14.30 -12.43 -3.09
N ARG A 121 14.87 -13.17 -2.12
CA ARG A 121 14.11 -13.96 -1.14
C ARG A 121 14.57 -13.64 0.27
N ILE A 122 13.60 -13.54 1.18
CA ILE A 122 13.82 -13.37 2.62
C ILE A 122 13.19 -14.55 3.36
N SER A 123 13.64 -14.80 4.60
CA SER A 123 12.91 -15.67 5.52
C SER A 123 12.08 -14.79 6.45
N LEU A 124 10.76 -14.99 6.46
CA LEU A 124 9.84 -14.27 7.31
C LEU A 124 8.98 -15.30 8.05
N GLY A 125 9.04 -15.30 9.39
CA GLY A 125 8.37 -16.33 10.19
C GLY A 125 8.86 -17.76 9.92
N GLY A 126 10.12 -17.93 9.50
CA GLY A 126 10.71 -19.23 9.17
C GLY A 126 10.39 -19.77 7.78
N ALA A 127 9.50 -19.12 7.02
CA ALA A 127 9.18 -19.51 5.65
C ALA A 127 9.88 -18.59 4.62
N PRO A 128 10.29 -19.12 3.46
CA PRO A 128 10.82 -18.29 2.39
C PRO A 128 9.71 -17.43 1.76
N LEU A 129 9.92 -16.12 1.74
CA LEU A 129 9.04 -15.14 1.11
C LEU A 129 9.80 -14.40 0.00
N MET A 130 9.14 -14.18 -1.14
CA MET A 130 9.68 -13.36 -2.21
C MET A 130 9.64 -11.89 -1.79
N ALA A 131 10.79 -11.21 -1.78
CA ALA A 131 10.90 -9.86 -1.21
C ALA A 131 10.02 -8.83 -1.93
N GLY A 132 9.84 -8.99 -3.25
CA GLY A 132 8.89 -8.18 -4.04
C GLY A 132 7.54 -8.86 -4.32
N GLY A 133 7.28 -10.02 -3.71
CA GLY A 133 6.08 -10.82 -3.97
C GLY A 133 6.01 -11.35 -5.40
N LEU A 134 4.86 -11.93 -5.74
CA LEU A 134 4.58 -12.44 -7.08
C LEU A 134 4.63 -11.32 -8.13
N LEU A 135 4.09 -10.14 -7.82
CA LEU A 135 4.08 -9.00 -8.75
C LEU A 135 5.50 -8.51 -9.07
N GLY A 136 6.33 -8.31 -8.04
CA GLY A 136 7.72 -7.91 -8.25
C GLY A 136 8.50 -8.96 -9.03
N SER A 137 8.28 -10.24 -8.73
CA SER A 137 8.98 -11.34 -9.39
C SER A 137 8.64 -11.48 -10.88
N THR A 138 7.37 -11.37 -11.22
CA THR A 138 6.90 -11.45 -12.61
C THR A 138 7.42 -10.25 -13.38
N LEU A 139 7.19 -9.02 -12.91
CA LEU A 139 7.68 -7.79 -13.55
C LEU A 139 9.20 -7.79 -13.72
N THR A 140 9.94 -8.25 -12.71
CA THR A 140 11.40 -8.38 -12.80
C THR A 140 11.79 -9.37 -13.88
N GLY A 141 11.11 -10.52 -13.98
CA GLY A 141 11.35 -11.50 -15.04
C GLY A 141 11.16 -10.92 -16.44
N TRP A 142 10.06 -10.19 -16.66
CA TRP A 142 9.78 -9.49 -17.92
C TRP A 142 10.86 -8.44 -18.24
N LEU A 143 11.22 -7.61 -17.27
CA LEU A 143 12.23 -6.55 -17.47
C LEU A 143 13.62 -7.11 -17.73
N VAL A 144 14.02 -8.17 -17.01
CA VAL A 144 15.35 -8.76 -17.16
C VAL A 144 15.45 -9.51 -18.48
N ALA A 145 14.37 -10.13 -18.95
CA ALA A 145 14.32 -10.80 -20.26
C ALA A 145 14.46 -9.82 -21.44
N GLY A 146 13.86 -8.62 -21.33
CA GLY A 146 13.93 -7.60 -22.40
C GLY A 146 15.16 -6.69 -22.32
N LEU A 147 15.77 -6.53 -21.15
CA LEU A 147 16.90 -5.64 -20.91
C LEU A 147 18.10 -6.45 -20.38
N SER A 148 18.43 -6.26 -19.10
CA SER A 148 19.43 -6.97 -18.32
C SER A 148 19.17 -6.61 -16.85
N ARG A 149 19.78 -7.31 -15.89
CA ARG A 149 19.57 -7.03 -14.46
C ARG A 149 19.86 -5.57 -14.08
N VAL A 150 20.92 -5.00 -14.64
CA VAL A 150 21.30 -3.60 -14.42
C VAL A 150 20.31 -2.66 -15.10
N GLY A 151 19.93 -2.93 -16.35
CA GLY A 151 18.94 -2.14 -17.09
C GLY A 151 17.58 -2.09 -16.38
N SER A 152 17.12 -3.24 -15.87
CA SER A 152 15.87 -3.32 -15.09
C SER A 152 15.94 -2.50 -13.80
N ALA A 153 17.09 -2.50 -13.11
CA ALA A 153 17.29 -1.69 -11.91
C ALA A 153 17.25 -0.18 -12.22
N VAL A 154 17.87 0.26 -13.31
CA VAL A 154 17.84 1.66 -13.75
C VAL A 154 16.42 2.10 -14.11
N VAL A 155 15.69 1.27 -14.87
CA VAL A 155 14.29 1.55 -15.23
C VAL A 155 13.41 1.62 -13.98
N ALA A 156 13.50 0.64 -13.10
CA ALA A 156 12.72 0.63 -11.86
C ALA A 156 13.07 1.82 -10.95
N GLY A 157 14.35 2.17 -10.82
CA GLY A 157 14.80 3.36 -10.08
C GLY A 157 14.26 4.66 -10.70
N THR A 158 14.25 4.77 -12.03
CA THR A 158 13.73 5.95 -12.72
C THR A 158 12.22 6.09 -12.52
N LEU A 159 11.46 5.00 -12.65
CA LEU A 159 10.02 4.99 -12.39
C LEU A 159 9.67 5.28 -10.93
N LEU A 160 10.51 4.82 -9.99
CA LEU A 160 10.38 5.15 -8.57
C LEU A 160 10.50 6.66 -8.36
N LEU A 161 11.56 7.29 -8.89
CA LEU A 161 11.78 8.73 -8.77
C LEU A 161 10.69 9.54 -9.47
N ALA A 162 10.25 9.11 -10.65
CA ALA A 162 9.14 9.73 -11.37
C ALA A 162 7.83 9.64 -10.57
N GLY A 163 7.55 8.49 -9.97
CA GLY A 163 6.39 8.28 -9.10
C GLY A 163 6.41 9.18 -7.86
N VAL A 164 7.57 9.28 -7.19
CA VAL A 164 7.77 10.20 -6.05
C VAL A 164 7.56 11.65 -6.49
N ALA A 165 8.14 12.07 -7.60
CA ALA A 165 7.99 13.43 -8.11
C ALA A 165 6.53 13.75 -8.45
N LEU A 166 5.79 12.81 -9.04
CA LEU A 166 4.38 12.96 -9.36
C LEU A 166 3.50 13.06 -8.10
N ALA A 167 3.76 12.19 -7.11
CA ALA A 167 3.08 12.24 -5.82
C ALA A 167 3.38 13.54 -5.06
N ALA A 168 4.63 14.00 -5.05
CA ALA A 168 5.03 15.25 -4.39
C ALA A 168 4.41 16.48 -5.05
N ARG A 169 4.43 16.56 -6.39
CA ARG A 169 3.84 17.69 -7.14
C ARG A 169 2.34 17.81 -6.89
N SER A 170 1.62 16.69 -6.83
CA SER A 170 0.20 16.72 -6.49
C SER A 170 -0.06 17.26 -5.09
N SER A 171 0.80 16.94 -4.12
CA SER A 171 0.70 17.48 -2.77
C SER A 171 1.01 18.98 -2.69
N LEU A 172 1.91 19.49 -3.54
CA LEU A 172 2.25 20.92 -3.58
C LEU A 172 1.20 21.73 -4.34
N ALA A 173 0.65 21.19 -5.43
CA ALA A 173 -0.44 21.82 -6.18
C ALA A 173 -1.67 22.05 -5.28
N ASP A 174 -1.98 21.09 -4.40
CA ASP A 174 -3.06 21.21 -3.41
C ASP A 174 -2.84 22.38 -2.40
N LEU A 175 -1.59 22.84 -2.19
CA LEU A 175 -1.24 23.91 -1.24
C LEU A 175 -1.22 25.32 -1.86
N THR A 176 -1.04 25.44 -3.18
CA THR A 176 -0.93 26.74 -3.86
C THR A 176 -2.26 27.29 -4.37
N VAL A 177 -3.33 26.49 -4.33
CA VAL A 177 -4.67 26.84 -4.85
C VAL A 177 -5.62 27.35 -3.75
N THR A 178 -5.18 27.38 -2.48
CA THR A 178 -5.90 28.00 -1.34
C THR A 178 -5.41 29.42 -1.09
#